data_AF-A0A9E4J9Q0-F1
#
_entry.id   AF-A0A9E4J9Q0-F1
#
_cell.length_a   1.000
_cell.length_b   1.000
_cell.length_c   1.000
_cell.angle_alpha   90.00
_cell.angle_beta   90.00
_cell.angle_gamma   90.00
#
_symmetry.space_group_name_H-M   'P 1'
#
loop_
_entity.id
_entity.type
_entity.pdbx_description
1 polymer ?
#
loop_
_entity_poly.entity_id
_entity_poly.type
_entity_poly.pdbx_seq_one_letter_code
_entity_poly.pdbx_strand_id
1 'polypeptide(L)'
;MAIEPDPNDQPRYRTQAEAARALGALTQEERVKLMIVARMFWANRGLSDRWGSPEELLNEAILRTLKEGGKRWRVGVDIMYHLKRAMESVSGHLARKRLRLAEHEVEPNDDIPQQASLLHQAVTAGAVQVKELLDQLRRHFGADEEAFDFLVRRSQGMSESESAADLGIEQSRIEGVARRYRRKVASFKKRRSL
;
A
#
# COMPACT_ATOMS: atom_id res chain seq x y z
N MET A 1 1.00 23.77 31.47
CA MET A 1 1.86 24.71 30.72
C MET A 1 2.09 24.11 29.35
N ALA A 2 1.54 24.72 28.29
CA ALA A 2 1.86 24.33 26.91
C ALA A 2 3.17 25.03 26.52
N ILE A 3 4.17 24.26 26.12
CA ILE A 3 5.42 24.79 25.58
C ILE A 3 5.10 25.27 24.18
N GLU A 4 5.07 26.59 23.98
CA GLU A 4 4.91 27.15 22.63
C GLU A 4 6.14 26.79 21.80
N PRO A 5 5.96 26.24 20.58
CA PRO A 5 7.08 25.87 19.72
C PRO A 5 7.88 27.11 19.31
N ASP A 6 9.21 27.00 19.39
CA ASP A 6 10.14 28.07 19.00
C ASP A 6 9.89 28.48 17.54
N PRO A 7 9.57 29.77 17.25
CA PRO A 7 9.35 30.26 15.89
C PRO A 7 10.58 30.12 14.96
N ASN A 8 11.76 29.82 15.50
CA ASN A 8 12.98 29.51 14.74
C ASN A 8 13.19 28.01 14.45
N ASP A 9 12.29 27.11 14.86
CA ASP A 9 12.38 25.68 14.56
C ASP A 9 11.95 25.35 13.12
N GLN A 10 12.54 26.06 12.15
CA GLN A 10 12.38 25.70 10.75
C GLN A 10 13.05 24.35 10.50
N PRO A 11 12.35 23.40 9.85
CA PRO A 11 12.91 22.09 9.59
C PRO A 11 14.19 22.22 8.77
N ARG A 12 15.33 21.87 9.39
CA ARG A 12 16.62 21.83 8.70
C ARG A 12 16.62 20.67 7.73
N TYR A 13 17.06 20.92 6.50
CA TYR A 13 17.15 19.91 5.45
C TYR A 13 18.61 19.62 5.10
N ARG A 14 18.90 18.34 4.84
CA ARG A 14 20.16 17.91 4.26
C ARG A 14 20.28 18.44 2.83
N THR A 15 21.51 18.73 2.43
CA THR A 15 21.88 19.12 1.07
C THR A 15 21.78 17.94 0.10
N GLN A 16 21.74 18.23 -1.20
CA GLN A 16 21.77 17.21 -2.24
C GLN A 16 23.03 16.34 -2.17
N ALA A 17 24.19 16.94 -1.89
CA ALA A 17 25.46 16.22 -1.75
C ALA A 17 25.44 15.27 -0.54
N GLU A 18 24.85 15.67 0.58
CA GLU A 18 24.66 14.77 1.74
C GLU A 18 23.72 13.62 1.41
N ALA A 19 22.63 13.88 0.70
CA ALA A 19 21.72 12.83 0.25
C ALA A 19 22.42 11.84 -0.69
N ALA A 20 23.20 12.33 -1.66
CA ALA A 20 23.98 11.49 -2.56
C ALA A 20 24.99 10.60 -1.81
N ARG A 21 25.71 11.16 -0.83
CA ARG A 21 26.63 10.38 0.03
C ARG A 21 25.88 9.30 0.82
N ALA A 22 24.75 9.65 1.45
CA ALA A 22 23.94 8.68 2.20
C ALA A 22 23.39 7.56 1.32
N LEU A 23 22.95 7.88 0.10
CA LEU A 23 22.50 6.90 -0.88
C LEU A 23 23.63 5.99 -1.39
N GLY A 24 24.84 6.53 -1.53
CA GLY A 24 26.04 5.75 -1.87
C GLY A 24 26.48 4.82 -0.74
N ALA A 25 26.25 5.22 0.51
CA ALA A 25 26.58 4.44 1.71
C ALA A 25 25.59 3.31 2.03
N LEU A 26 24.46 3.22 1.32
CA LEU A 26 23.49 2.14 1.52
C LEU A 26 24.11 0.79 1.21
N THR A 27 24.06 -0.10 2.20
CA THR A 27 24.50 -1.49 2.09
C THR A 27 23.60 -2.29 1.14
N GLN A 28 24.11 -3.44 0.67
CA GLN A 28 23.30 -4.33 -0.17
C GLN A 28 22.04 -4.83 0.56
N GLU A 29 22.16 -5.14 1.86
CA GLU A 29 21.02 -5.57 2.68
C GLU A 29 19.94 -4.49 2.77
N GLU A 30 20.32 -3.24 2.96
CA GLU A 30 19.40 -2.10 2.97
C GLU A 30 18.72 -1.90 1.62
N ARG A 31 19.45 -2.05 0.51
CA ARG A 31 18.86 -2.00 -0.84
C ARG A 31 17.82 -3.10 -1.06
N VAL A 32 18.09 -4.32 -0.60
CA VAL A 32 17.12 -5.43 -0.64
C VAL A 32 15.89 -5.09 0.20
N LYS A 33 16.06 -4.54 1.41
CA LYS A 33 14.94 -4.10 2.26
C LYS A 33 14.10 -3.01 1.60
N LEU A 34 14.73 -2.03 0.93
CA LEU A 34 14.02 -1.01 0.16
C LEU A 34 13.23 -1.61 -1.00
N MET A 35 13.80 -2.59 -1.70
CA MET A 35 13.12 -3.29 -2.79
C MET A 35 11.88 -4.05 -2.31
N ILE A 36 11.97 -4.75 -1.17
CA ILE A 36 10.82 -5.41 -0.54
C ILE A 36 9.72 -4.39 -0.23
N VAL A 37 10.08 -3.23 0.32
CA VAL A 37 9.10 -2.16 0.59
C VAL A 37 8.50 -1.58 -0.69
N ALA A 38 9.29 -1.43 -1.75
CA ALA A 38 8.80 -0.96 -3.05
C ALA A 38 7.76 -1.94 -3.62
N ARG A 39 8.07 -3.24 -3.61
CA ARG A 39 7.15 -4.32 -4.04
C ARG A 39 5.86 -4.33 -3.22
N MET A 40 5.99 -4.17 -1.90
CA MET A 40 4.84 -4.08 -1.01
C MET A 40 3.97 -2.86 -1.34
N PHE A 41 4.54 -1.67 -1.52
CA PHE A 41 3.76 -0.50 -1.92
C PHE A 41 3.10 -0.68 -3.28
N TRP A 42 3.81 -1.27 -4.23
CA TRP A 42 3.31 -1.56 -5.58
C TRP A 42 2.06 -2.43 -5.54
N ALA A 43 2.17 -3.61 -4.91
CA ALA A 43 1.08 -4.55 -4.74
C ALA A 43 -0.11 -3.93 -3.98
N ASN A 44 0.17 -3.22 -2.88
CA ASN A 44 -0.86 -2.58 -2.07
C ASN A 44 -1.64 -1.48 -2.81
N ARG A 45 -1.06 -0.86 -3.83
CA ARG A 45 -1.75 0.13 -4.68
C ARG A 45 -2.50 -0.50 -5.86
N GLY A 46 -2.40 -1.81 -6.04
CA GLY A 46 -2.94 -2.51 -7.21
C GLY A 46 -2.36 -1.95 -8.51
N LEU A 47 -1.06 -1.64 -8.51
CA LEU A 47 -0.34 -1.21 -9.70
C LEU A 47 0.09 -2.47 -10.49
N SER A 48 -0.14 -2.45 -11.79
CA SER A 48 0.32 -3.49 -12.71
C SER A 48 1.53 -3.00 -13.50
N ASP A 49 2.19 -3.91 -14.23
CA ASP A 49 3.37 -3.60 -15.03
C ASP A 49 3.16 -2.49 -16.08
N ARG A 50 1.90 -2.22 -16.49
CA ARG A 50 1.54 -1.05 -17.34
C ARG A 50 1.96 0.28 -16.71
N TRP A 51 2.03 0.35 -15.38
CA TRP A 51 2.36 1.56 -14.64
C TRP A 51 3.84 1.67 -14.30
N GLY A 52 4.63 0.66 -14.65
CA GLY A 52 6.06 0.53 -14.33
C GLY A 52 6.36 -0.69 -13.47
N SER A 53 7.44 -0.63 -12.70
CA SER A 53 7.85 -1.70 -11.79
C SER A 53 8.17 -1.20 -10.36
N PRO A 54 8.22 -2.11 -9.37
CA PRO A 54 8.74 -1.81 -8.04
C PRO A 54 10.16 -1.21 -8.04
N GLU A 55 11.02 -1.69 -8.94
CA GLU A 55 12.38 -1.20 -9.13
C GLU A 55 12.37 0.27 -9.59
N GLU A 56 11.50 0.61 -10.54
CA GLU A 56 11.29 1.98 -11.00
C GLU A 56 10.72 2.89 -9.91
N LEU A 57 9.83 2.37 -9.05
CA LEU A 57 9.31 3.12 -7.90
C LEU A 57 10.43 3.54 -6.94
N LEU A 58 11.37 2.62 -6.64
CA LEU A 58 12.53 2.94 -5.81
C LEU A 58 13.46 3.94 -6.50
N ASN A 59 13.75 3.73 -7.78
CA ASN A 59 14.60 4.64 -8.56
C ASN A 59 14.01 6.05 -8.63
N GLU A 60 12.70 6.18 -8.85
CA GLU A 60 12.01 7.48 -8.84
C GLU A 60 12.08 8.16 -7.46
N ALA A 61 11.97 7.40 -6.37
CA ALA A 61 12.15 7.95 -5.02
C ALA A 61 13.57 8.47 -4.78
N ILE A 62 14.58 7.78 -5.31
CA ILE A 62 15.99 8.20 -5.27
C ILE A 62 16.18 9.48 -6.11
N LEU A 63 15.69 9.49 -7.35
CA LEU A 63 15.78 10.65 -8.25
C LEU A 63 15.09 11.89 -7.64
N ARG A 64 13.91 11.74 -7.04
CA ARG A 64 13.23 12.85 -6.35
C ARG A 64 13.98 13.36 -5.13
N THR A 65 14.77 12.52 -4.48
CA THR A 65 15.60 12.92 -3.34
C THR A 65 16.84 13.69 -3.81
N LEU A 66 17.37 13.33 -4.98
CA LEU A 66 18.52 13.99 -5.59
C LEU A 66 18.15 15.22 -6.43
N LYS A 67 16.91 15.35 -6.90
CA LYS A 67 16.50 16.48 -7.76
C LYS A 67 16.33 17.77 -6.95
N GLU A 68 16.84 18.88 -7.48
CA GLU A 68 16.58 20.21 -6.93
C GLU A 68 15.07 20.55 -7.00
N GLY A 69 14.52 21.08 -5.91
CA GLY A 69 13.06 21.26 -5.77
C GLY A 69 12.27 19.96 -5.57
N GLY A 70 12.96 18.82 -5.44
CA GLY A 70 12.37 17.52 -5.12
C GLY A 70 12.02 17.34 -3.65
N LYS A 71 11.85 16.09 -3.22
CA LYS A 71 11.51 15.77 -1.83
C LYS A 71 12.75 15.89 -0.95
N ARG A 72 12.89 17.02 -0.26
CA ARG A 72 14.03 17.32 0.61
C ARG A 72 14.12 16.36 1.80
N TRP A 73 15.31 15.86 2.06
CA TRP A 73 15.61 14.99 3.20
C TRP A 73 15.83 15.82 4.47
N ARG A 74 15.04 15.57 5.53
CA ARG A 74 15.13 16.32 6.79
C ARG A 74 16.33 15.88 7.62
N VAL A 75 16.98 16.82 8.30
CA VAL A 75 18.02 16.53 9.28
C VAL A 75 17.42 15.73 10.44
N GLY A 76 18.17 14.74 10.94
CA GLY A 76 17.74 13.84 12.01
C GLY A 76 16.83 12.69 11.54
N VAL A 77 16.40 12.68 10.28
CA VAL A 77 15.63 11.58 9.71
C VAL A 77 16.58 10.59 9.05
N ASP A 78 16.40 9.31 9.30
CA ASP A 78 17.15 8.24 8.64
C ASP A 78 16.84 8.19 7.12
N ILE A 79 17.85 7.89 6.29
CA ILE A 79 17.72 7.91 4.83
C ILE A 79 16.79 6.79 4.33
N MET A 80 16.80 5.62 4.97
CA MET A 80 15.89 4.53 4.62
C MET A 80 14.45 4.95 4.90
N TYR A 81 14.19 5.54 6.06
CA TYR A 81 12.86 6.07 6.39
C TYR A 81 12.41 7.15 5.41
N HIS A 82 13.29 8.08 5.04
CA HIS A 82 13.00 9.11 4.04
C HIS A 82 12.59 8.50 2.69
N LEU A 83 13.35 7.52 2.20
CA LEU A 83 13.04 6.82 0.94
C LEU A 83 11.73 6.05 1.00
N LYS A 84 11.40 5.38 2.13
CA LYS A 84 10.08 4.75 2.32
C LYS A 84 8.95 5.76 2.14
N ARG A 85 9.06 6.92 2.79
CA ARG A 85 8.06 8.00 2.66
C ARG A 85 8.06 8.63 1.27
N ALA A 86 9.19 8.63 0.56
CA ALA A 86 9.26 9.07 -0.83
C ALA A 86 8.51 8.10 -1.75
N MET A 87 8.79 6.79 -1.67
CA MET A 87 8.09 5.74 -2.41
C MET A 87 6.58 5.72 -2.13
N GLU A 88 6.16 5.90 -0.88
CA GLU A 88 4.75 5.97 -0.52
C GLU A 88 4.02 7.14 -1.21
N SER A 89 4.71 8.28 -1.33
CA SER A 89 4.18 9.46 -2.03
C SER A 89 4.08 9.21 -3.54
N VAL A 90 5.14 8.65 -4.14
CA VAL A 90 5.19 8.34 -5.58
C VAL A 90 4.12 7.32 -5.94
N SER A 91 4.09 6.17 -5.27
CA SER A 91 3.09 5.12 -5.50
C SER A 91 1.67 5.61 -5.28
N GLY A 92 1.44 6.49 -4.29
CA GLY A 92 0.13 7.11 -4.08
C GLY A 92 -0.28 8.07 -5.18
N HIS A 93 0.66 8.81 -5.77
CA HIS A 93 0.39 9.61 -6.96
C HIS A 93 0.05 8.72 -8.17
N LEU A 94 0.81 7.65 -8.41
CA LEU A 94 0.53 6.68 -9.48
C LEU A 94 -0.85 6.05 -9.33
N ALA A 95 -1.22 5.63 -8.11
CA ALA A 95 -2.54 5.07 -7.83
C ALA A 95 -3.67 6.05 -8.14
N ARG A 96 -3.51 7.33 -7.75
CA ARG A 96 -4.50 8.37 -8.09
C ARG A 96 -4.56 8.65 -9.59
N LYS A 97 -3.41 8.64 -10.28
CA LYS A 97 -3.35 8.79 -11.74
C LYS A 97 -4.08 7.64 -12.43
N ARG A 98 -3.92 6.40 -11.94
CA ARG A 98 -4.65 5.22 -12.41
C ARG A 98 -6.15 5.38 -12.27
N LEU A 99 -6.62 5.78 -11.09
CA LEU A 99 -8.06 5.98 -10.85
C LEU A 99 -8.64 7.05 -11.79
N ARG A 100 -7.96 8.19 -11.95
CA ARG A 100 -8.40 9.25 -12.87
C ARG A 100 -8.46 8.78 -14.32
N LEU A 101 -7.50 7.99 -14.77
CA LEU A 101 -7.50 7.47 -16.14
C LEU A 101 -8.58 6.41 -16.34
N ALA A 102 -8.83 5.56 -15.34
CA ALA A 102 -9.95 4.61 -15.37
C ALA A 102 -11.32 5.31 -15.39
N GLU A 103 -11.47 6.46 -14.72
CA GLU A 103 -12.69 7.29 -14.78
C GLU A 103 -12.94 7.88 -16.17
N HIS A 104 -11.91 8.00 -17.02
CA HIS A 104 -12.03 8.54 -18.39
C HIS A 104 -12.01 7.45 -19.46
N GLU A 105 -11.50 6.25 -19.17
CA GLU A 105 -11.52 5.05 -20.03
C GLU A 105 -12.83 4.24 -19.85
N VAL A 106 -14.00 4.90 -19.71
CA VAL A 106 -15.29 4.19 -19.58
C VAL A 106 -15.66 3.50 -20.89
N GLU A 107 -15.15 2.29 -21.09
CA GLU A 107 -16.01 1.13 -21.29
C GLU A 107 -16.15 0.40 -19.95
N PRO A 108 -17.35 -0.07 -19.58
CA PRO A 108 -17.61 -0.60 -18.26
C PRO A 108 -16.97 -1.98 -18.13
N ASN A 109 -15.88 -2.07 -17.37
CA ASN A 109 -15.46 -3.35 -16.82
C ASN A 109 -15.21 -3.21 -15.31
N ASP A 110 -16.16 -3.74 -14.54
CA ASP A 110 -16.42 -3.54 -13.11
C ASP A 110 -15.45 -4.28 -12.16
N ASP A 111 -14.17 -4.50 -12.51
CA ASP A 111 -13.36 -5.55 -11.87
C ASP A 111 -12.07 -5.11 -11.12
N ILE A 112 -12.03 -3.91 -10.55
CA ILE A 112 -11.01 -3.60 -9.52
C ILE A 112 -11.67 -3.21 -8.19
N PRO A 113 -11.74 -4.12 -7.20
CA PRO A 113 -12.51 -3.86 -5.98
C PRO A 113 -11.80 -2.86 -5.05
N GLN A 114 -12.51 -1.79 -4.67
CA GLN A 114 -12.18 -0.81 -3.60
C GLN A 114 -12.13 -1.43 -2.18
N GLN A 115 -11.86 -2.73 -2.07
CA GLN A 115 -12.04 -3.56 -0.86
C GLN A 115 -10.73 -3.87 -0.13
N ALA A 116 -9.58 -3.76 -0.80
CA ALA A 116 -8.24 -3.86 -0.18
C ALA A 116 -7.94 -2.75 0.87
N SER A 117 -8.78 -1.72 0.94
CA SER A 117 -8.61 -0.56 1.83
C SER A 117 -8.80 -0.86 3.34
N LEU A 118 -9.43 -1.97 3.74
CA LEU A 118 -9.66 -2.30 5.16
C LEU A 118 -8.40 -2.87 5.84
N LEU A 119 -7.71 -3.77 5.15
CA LEU A 119 -6.44 -4.32 5.64
C LEU A 119 -5.33 -3.27 5.64
N HIS A 120 -5.41 -2.30 4.72
CA HIS A 120 -4.53 -1.13 4.72
C HIS A 120 -4.64 -0.28 6.00
N GLN A 121 -5.84 -0.15 6.60
CA GLN A 121 -6.03 0.55 7.88
C GLN A 121 -5.54 -0.28 9.09
N ALA A 122 -5.50 -1.61 8.96
CA ALA A 122 -4.95 -2.51 9.99
C ALA A 122 -3.43 -2.39 10.08
N VAL A 123 -2.74 -2.36 8.94
CA VAL A 123 -1.29 -2.52 8.86
C VAL A 123 -0.52 -1.24 9.22
N THR A 124 -1.17 -0.07 9.14
CA THR A 124 -0.63 1.19 9.70
C THR A 124 -0.77 1.28 11.21
N ALA A 125 -1.61 0.42 11.79
CA ALA A 125 -1.76 0.24 13.21
C ALA A 125 -0.80 -0.89 13.67
N GLY A 126 -0.18 -0.77 14.85
CA GLY A 126 0.87 -1.71 15.30
C GLY A 126 0.41 -3.18 15.27
N ALA A 127 1.36 -4.14 15.30
CA ALA A 127 1.09 -5.58 15.12
C ALA A 127 -0.08 -6.15 15.96
N VAL A 128 -0.32 -5.61 17.16
CA VAL A 128 -1.46 -5.96 18.04
C VAL A 128 -2.80 -5.57 17.39
N GLN A 129 -2.89 -4.40 16.78
CA GLN A 129 -4.10 -3.88 16.13
C GLN A 129 -4.40 -4.59 14.80
N VAL A 130 -3.38 -5.09 14.09
CA VAL A 130 -3.56 -5.96 12.92
C VAL A 130 -4.26 -7.26 13.31
N LYS A 131 -3.76 -7.92 14.36
CA LYS A 131 -4.32 -9.18 14.86
C LYS A 131 -5.76 -9.00 15.29
N GLU A 132 -6.04 -7.94 16.05
CA GLU A 132 -7.39 -7.65 16.51
C GLU A 132 -8.36 -7.33 15.36
N LEU A 133 -7.90 -6.63 14.31
CA LEU A 133 -8.73 -6.42 13.13
C LEU A 133 -9.01 -7.71 12.38
N LEU A 134 -8.01 -8.58 12.23
CA LEU A 134 -8.19 -9.88 11.59
C LEU A 134 -9.17 -10.76 12.36
N ASP A 135 -9.10 -10.76 13.70
CA ASP A 135 -10.05 -11.47 14.55
C ASP A 135 -11.47 -10.90 14.40
N GLN A 136 -11.62 -9.57 14.33
CA GLN A 136 -12.92 -8.92 14.09
C GLN A 136 -13.49 -9.27 12.70
N LEU A 137 -12.65 -9.23 11.66
CA LEU A 137 -13.04 -9.63 10.31
C LEU A 137 -13.45 -11.10 10.29
N ARG A 138 -12.66 -12.00 10.89
CA ARG A 138 -12.97 -13.42 10.95
C ARG A 138 -14.32 -13.69 11.63
N ARG A 139 -14.58 -13.04 12.78
CA ARG A 139 -15.88 -13.11 13.46
C ARG A 139 -17.03 -12.60 12.60
N HIS A 140 -16.81 -11.56 11.80
CA HIS A 140 -17.83 -10.98 10.93
C HIS A 140 -18.18 -11.88 9.73
N PHE A 141 -17.19 -12.59 9.20
CA PHE A 141 -17.40 -13.61 8.19
C PHE A 141 -18.13 -14.83 8.76
N GLY A 142 -17.90 -15.16 10.04
CA GLY A 142 -18.63 -16.19 10.75
C GLY A 142 -18.31 -17.56 10.19
N ALA A 143 -19.32 -18.31 9.75
CA ALA A 143 -19.16 -19.63 9.15
C ALA A 143 -18.78 -19.62 7.65
N ASP A 144 -18.72 -18.46 7.00
CA ASP A 144 -18.33 -18.36 5.58
C ASP A 144 -16.80 -18.29 5.46
N GLU A 145 -16.13 -19.37 5.86
CA GLU A 145 -14.66 -19.49 5.84
C GLU A 145 -14.11 -19.36 4.42
N GLU A 146 -14.80 -19.93 3.43
CA GLU A 146 -14.44 -19.83 2.01
C GLU A 146 -14.36 -18.37 1.54
N ALA A 147 -15.31 -17.51 1.92
CA ALA A 147 -15.27 -16.09 1.57
C ALA A 147 -14.19 -15.31 2.36
N PHE A 148 -13.86 -15.76 3.58
CA PHE A 148 -12.79 -15.15 4.38
C PHE A 148 -11.41 -15.47 3.82
N ASP A 149 -11.17 -16.73 3.46
CA ASP A 149 -9.90 -17.15 2.86
C ASP A 149 -9.69 -16.49 1.50
N PHE A 150 -10.77 -16.32 0.73
CA PHE A 150 -10.74 -15.53 -0.49
C PHE A 150 -10.32 -14.08 -0.24
N LEU A 151 -10.83 -13.43 0.82
CA LEU A 151 -10.37 -12.09 1.24
C LEU A 151 -8.87 -12.08 1.58
N VAL A 152 -8.38 -13.10 2.31
CA VAL A 152 -6.97 -13.20 2.69
C VAL A 152 -6.09 -13.31 1.45
N ARG A 153 -6.41 -14.16 0.47
CA ARG A 153 -5.62 -14.29 -0.77
C ARG A 153 -5.66 -13.03 -1.63
N ARG A 154 -6.83 -12.38 -1.74
CA ARG A 154 -6.93 -11.07 -2.41
C ARG A 154 -6.07 -10.00 -1.74
N SER A 155 -5.91 -10.05 -0.41
CA SER A 155 -5.05 -9.12 0.33
C SER A 155 -3.55 -9.36 0.12
N GLN A 156 -3.17 -10.56 -0.28
CA GLN A 156 -1.80 -10.92 -0.64
C GLN A 156 -1.44 -10.49 -2.08
N GLY A 157 -2.38 -9.84 -2.79
CA GLY A 157 -2.21 -9.36 -4.15
C GLY A 157 -2.59 -10.38 -5.23
N MET A 158 -3.09 -11.55 -4.86
CA MET A 158 -3.56 -12.55 -5.83
C MET A 158 -4.81 -12.05 -6.55
N SER A 159 -4.94 -12.31 -7.85
CA SER A 159 -6.15 -12.08 -8.63
C SER A 159 -7.32 -12.97 -8.18
N GLU A 160 -8.55 -12.72 -8.66
CA GLU A 160 -9.71 -13.56 -8.32
C GLU A 160 -9.53 -14.99 -8.83
N SER A 161 -8.98 -15.15 -10.05
CA SER A 161 -8.68 -16.46 -10.64
C SER A 161 -7.60 -17.20 -9.86
N GLU A 162 -6.50 -16.53 -9.50
CA GLU A 162 -5.43 -17.14 -8.69
C GLU A 162 -5.90 -17.51 -7.29
N SER A 163 -6.70 -16.65 -6.66
CA SER A 163 -7.28 -16.92 -5.34
C SER A 163 -8.24 -18.13 -5.39
N ALA A 164 -9.04 -18.24 -6.44
CA ALA A 164 -9.94 -19.36 -6.63
C ALA A 164 -9.19 -20.67 -6.91
N ALA A 165 -8.18 -20.63 -7.78
CA ALA A 165 -7.34 -21.78 -8.09
C ALA A 165 -6.60 -22.29 -6.84
N ASP A 166 -6.05 -21.38 -6.04
CA ASP A 166 -5.36 -21.72 -4.78
C ASP A 166 -6.31 -22.32 -3.73
N LEU A 167 -7.56 -21.87 -3.68
CA LEU A 167 -8.59 -22.40 -2.78
C LEU A 167 -9.31 -23.64 -3.34
N GLY A 168 -8.94 -24.11 -4.53
CA GLY A 168 -9.64 -25.23 -5.20
C GLY A 168 -11.11 -24.92 -5.52
N ILE A 169 -11.46 -23.64 -5.67
CA ILE A 169 -12.81 -23.20 -6.00
C ILE A 169 -13.00 -23.33 -7.51
N GLU A 170 -13.99 -24.11 -7.92
CA GLU A 170 -14.37 -24.22 -9.33
C GLU A 170 -14.78 -22.87 -9.92
N GLN A 171 -14.48 -22.66 -11.21
CA GLN A 171 -14.78 -21.41 -11.92
C GLN A 171 -16.25 -20.97 -11.80
N SER A 172 -17.17 -21.93 -11.82
CA SER A 172 -18.61 -21.74 -11.67
C SER A 172 -19.02 -21.19 -10.30
N ARG A 173 -18.18 -21.36 -9.27
CA ARG A 173 -18.42 -20.95 -7.88
C ARG A 173 -17.74 -19.64 -7.51
N ILE A 174 -16.78 -19.16 -8.31
CA ILE A 174 -16.00 -17.95 -8.04
C ILE A 174 -16.91 -16.74 -7.84
N GLU A 175 -17.86 -16.50 -8.75
CA GLU A 175 -18.78 -15.36 -8.66
C GLU A 175 -19.61 -15.39 -7.37
N GLY A 176 -20.02 -16.60 -6.95
CA GLY A 176 -20.76 -16.80 -5.71
C GLY A 176 -19.92 -16.40 -4.49
N VAL A 177 -18.68 -16.89 -4.42
CA VAL A 177 -17.74 -16.56 -3.34
C VAL A 177 -17.42 -15.07 -3.34
N ALA A 178 -17.05 -14.52 -4.50
CA ALA A 178 -16.77 -13.11 -4.68
C ALA A 178 -17.96 -12.23 -4.24
N ARG A 179 -19.20 -12.57 -4.64
CA ARG A 179 -20.40 -11.83 -4.22
C ARG A 179 -20.64 -11.90 -2.71
N ARG A 180 -20.45 -13.06 -2.06
CA ARG A 180 -20.59 -13.19 -0.61
C ARG A 180 -19.53 -12.37 0.13
N TYR A 181 -18.28 -12.50 -0.29
CA TYR A 181 -17.14 -11.71 0.18
C TYR A 181 -17.42 -10.19 0.07
N ARG A 182 -17.81 -9.69 -1.12
CA ARG A 182 -18.10 -8.27 -1.37
C ARG A 182 -19.18 -7.74 -0.41
N ARG A 183 -20.26 -8.49 -0.21
CA ARG A 183 -21.35 -8.14 0.73
C ARG A 183 -20.88 -8.10 2.19
N LYS A 184 -20.06 -9.07 2.61
CA LYS A 184 -19.51 -9.13 3.97
C LYS A 184 -18.56 -7.97 4.25
N VAL A 185 -17.68 -7.64 3.31
CA VAL A 185 -16.80 -6.47 3.42
C VAL A 185 -17.59 -5.16 3.49
N ALA A 186 -18.59 -4.96 2.63
CA ALA A 186 -19.41 -3.76 2.62
C ALA A 186 -20.16 -3.57 3.97
N SER A 187 -20.74 -4.65 4.51
CA SER A 187 -21.42 -4.60 5.81
C SER A 187 -20.45 -4.36 6.98
N PHE A 188 -19.23 -4.88 6.92
CA PHE A 188 -18.20 -4.61 7.94
C PHE A 188 -17.79 -3.14 7.95
N LYS A 189 -17.56 -2.52 6.78
CA LYS A 189 -17.25 -1.09 6.66
C LYS A 189 -18.35 -0.23 7.29
N LYS A 190 -19.61 -0.52 6.98
CA LYS A 190 -20.77 0.23 7.50
C LYS A 190 -20.89 0.17 9.03
N ARG A 191 -20.51 -0.95 9.66
CA ARG A 191 -20.51 -1.10 11.13
C ARG A 191 -19.37 -0.36 11.83
N ARG A 192 -18.27 -0.07 11.14
CA ARG A 192 -17.11 0.67 11.68
C ARG A 192 -17.17 2.18 11.45
N SER A 193 -18.04 2.65 10.56
CA SER A 193 -18.25 4.08 10.29
C SER A 193 -19.36 4.71 11.15
N LEU A 194 -19.89 3.94 12.11
CA LEU A 194 -20.78 4.35 13.20
C LEU A 194 -20.00 4.27 14.50
#